data_AF-A0A6C0BKT7-F1
#
_entry.id   AF-A0A6C0BKT7-F1
#
_cell.length_a   1.000
_cell.length_b   1.000
_cell.length_c   1.000
_cell.angle_alpha   90.00
_cell.angle_beta   90.00
_cell.angle_gamma   90.00
#
_symmetry.space_group_name_H-M   'P 1'
#
loop_
_entity.id
_entity.type
_entity.pdbx_description
1 polymer ?
#
loop_
_entity_poly.entity_id
_entity_poly.type
_entity_poly.pdbx_seq_one_letter_code
_entity_poly.pdbx_strand_id
1 'polypeptide(L)'
;MGATRKAPKQWTIKPNIVLTFLSANPEYLPTIENYGDYTTEEEIFRVRVILWHTKKRYELYAKRTKDQGVKNISETTLVALVSASTQKKYRERDSPPFSANELCGSTLRGNDKQMYTGIKNTSNICSWKLDN
;
A
#
# COMPACT_ATOMS: atom_id res chain seq x y z
N MET A 1 20.78 26.47 32.99
CA MET A 1 20.86 26.13 31.55
C MET A 1 20.02 24.88 31.30
N GLY A 2 18.78 25.04 30.84
CA GLY A 2 17.90 23.92 30.51
C GLY A 2 18.06 23.57 29.05
N ALA A 3 18.68 22.42 28.75
CA ALA A 3 18.70 21.89 27.40
C ALA A 3 17.27 21.49 27.00
N THR A 4 16.67 22.25 26.09
CA THR A 4 15.43 21.87 25.43
C THR A 4 15.68 20.61 24.61
N ARG A 5 15.27 19.44 25.14
CA ARG A 5 15.22 18.20 24.36
C ARG A 5 14.27 18.44 23.19
N LYS A 6 14.81 18.61 21.98
CA LYS A 6 13.98 18.59 20.76
C LYS A 6 13.26 17.24 20.75
N ALA A 7 11.92 17.27 20.67
CA ALA A 7 11.14 16.07 20.47
C ALA A 7 11.73 15.28 19.29
N PRO A 8 11.88 13.95 19.39
CA PRO A 8 12.39 13.15 18.29
C PRO A 8 11.53 13.45 17.06
N LYS A 9 12.18 13.88 15.97
CA LYS A 9 11.53 14.21 14.70
C LYS A 9 10.60 13.04 14.36
N GLN A 10 9.28 13.22 14.38
CA GLN A 10 8.34 12.13 14.13
C GLN A 10 8.45 11.78 12.65
N TRP A 11 9.13 10.67 12.32
CA TRP A 11 9.27 10.23 10.93
C TRP A 11 7.92 9.66 10.49
N THR A 12 7.16 10.42 9.71
CA THR A 12 5.90 9.95 9.15
C THR A 12 6.17 8.99 7.99
N ILE A 13 5.74 7.74 8.13
CA ILE A 13 5.77 6.75 7.05
C ILE A 13 4.71 7.17 6.02
N LYS A 14 5.15 7.41 4.78
CA LYS A 14 4.26 7.90 3.72
C LYS A 14 3.22 6.84 3.32
N PRO A 15 1.99 7.25 2.96
CA PRO A 15 0.92 6.32 2.58
C PRO A 15 1.28 5.39 1.41
N ASN A 16 1.99 5.90 0.40
CA ASN A 16 2.40 5.09 -0.75
C ASN A 16 3.41 3.97 -0.38
N ILE A 17 4.22 4.16 0.66
CA ILE A 17 5.12 3.13 1.20
C ILE A 17 4.30 2.02 1.87
N VAL A 18 3.29 2.39 2.66
CA VAL A 18 2.35 1.43 3.28
C VAL A 18 1.62 0.62 2.20
N LEU A 19 1.11 1.29 1.16
CA LEU A 19 0.43 0.62 0.04
C LEU A 19 1.36 -0.37 -0.69
N THR A 20 2.61 0.04 -0.94
CA THR A 20 3.62 -0.81 -1.59
C THR A 20 3.94 -2.04 -0.72
N PHE A 21 3.98 -1.87 0.61
CA PHE A 21 4.12 -2.98 1.55
C PHE A 21 2.92 -3.93 1.46
N LEU A 22 1.70 -3.42 1.53
CA LEU A 22 0.49 -4.24 1.52
C LEU A 22 0.32 -5.01 0.20
N SER A 23 0.64 -4.38 -0.94
CA SER A 23 0.64 -5.06 -2.25
C SER A 23 1.60 -6.25 -2.28
N ALA A 24 2.76 -6.14 -1.63
CA ALA A 24 3.76 -7.21 -1.63
C ALA A 24 3.53 -8.28 -0.55
N ASN A 25 2.67 -8.00 0.43
CA ASN A 25 2.38 -8.86 1.57
C ASN A 25 0.87 -8.85 1.86
N PRO A 26 0.05 -9.50 1.00
CA PRO A 26 -1.42 -9.48 1.10
C PRO A 26 -1.95 -10.14 2.39
N GLU A 27 -1.13 -10.88 3.12
CA GLU A 27 -1.46 -11.40 4.45
C GLU A 27 -1.69 -10.32 5.52
N TYR A 28 -1.23 -9.07 5.27
CA TYR A 28 -1.47 -7.92 6.14
C TYR A 28 -2.66 -7.05 5.68
N LEU A 29 -3.40 -7.47 4.65
CA LEU A 29 -4.64 -6.81 4.24
C LEU A 29 -5.81 -7.23 5.15
N PRO A 30 -6.80 -6.34 5.38
CA PRO A 30 -7.98 -6.70 6.17
C PRO A 30 -8.72 -7.92 5.62
N THR A 31 -9.40 -8.65 6.50
CA THR A 31 -10.13 -9.88 6.18
C THR A 31 -11.50 -9.59 5.54
N ILE A 32 -12.01 -10.55 4.75
CA ILE A 32 -13.36 -10.51 4.17
C ILE A 32 -14.34 -10.99 5.25
N GLU A 33 -14.96 -10.05 5.95
CA GLU A 33 -16.14 -10.18 6.85
C GLU A 33 -16.38 -11.53 7.60
N ASN A 34 -16.39 -11.41 8.94
CA ASN A 34 -16.83 -12.32 10.02
C ASN A 34 -15.74 -12.79 11.00
N TYR A 35 -14.48 -12.47 10.78
CA TYR A 35 -13.41 -12.64 11.77
C TYR A 35 -12.35 -11.56 11.58
N GLY A 36 -12.37 -10.50 12.39
CA GLY A 36 -11.34 -9.46 12.33
C GLY A 36 -11.49 -8.46 13.46
N ASP A 37 -10.61 -8.54 14.46
CA ASP A 37 -10.60 -7.69 15.66
C ASP A 37 -10.23 -6.22 15.37
N TYR A 38 -9.95 -5.86 14.11
CA TYR A 38 -9.36 -4.57 13.72
C TYR A 38 -10.03 -3.93 12.50
N THR A 39 -10.20 -2.61 12.58
CA THR A 39 -10.60 -1.69 11.49
C THR A 39 -9.51 -1.56 10.43
N THR A 40 -9.85 -0.97 9.26
CA THR A 40 -8.87 -0.71 8.18
C THR A 40 -7.72 0.17 8.69
N GLU A 41 -8.05 1.18 9.49
CA GLU A 41 -7.12 2.13 10.07
C GLU A 41 -6.18 1.46 11.08
N GLU A 42 -6.69 0.53 11.88
CA GLU A 42 -5.89 -0.26 12.81
C GLU A 42 -4.92 -1.20 12.05
N GLU A 43 -5.34 -1.82 10.95
CA GLU A 43 -4.43 -2.60 10.10
C GLU A 43 -3.34 -1.74 9.46
N ILE A 44 -3.70 -0.56 8.94
CA ILE A 44 -2.74 0.43 8.44
C ILE A 44 -1.76 0.83 9.55
N PHE A 45 -2.25 1.04 10.78
CA PHE A 45 -1.43 1.36 11.93
C PHE A 45 -0.46 0.22 12.28
N ARG A 46 -0.91 -1.04 12.28
CA ARG A 46 -0.05 -2.22 12.48
C ARG A 46 1.07 -2.30 11.46
N VAL A 47 0.78 -2.05 10.17
CA VAL A 47 1.80 -1.99 9.11
C VAL A 47 2.80 -0.85 9.34
N ARG A 48 2.32 0.32 9.77
CA ARG A 48 3.21 1.43 10.14
C ARG A 48 4.15 1.05 11.28
N VAL A 49 3.65 0.37 12.31
CA VAL A 49 4.46 -0.13 13.44
C VAL A 49 5.55 -1.10 12.94
N ILE A 50 5.20 -2.03 12.04
CA ILE A 50 6.17 -2.96 11.43
C ILE A 50 7.28 -2.21 10.67
N LEU A 51 6.89 -1.27 9.81
CA LEU A 51 7.82 -0.46 9.02
C LEU A 51 8.69 0.42 9.92
N TRP A 52 8.11 1.02 10.97
CA TRP A 52 8.82 1.88 11.91
C TRP A 52 9.88 1.11 12.71
N HIS A 53 9.52 -0.03 13.29
CA HIS A 53 10.45 -0.83 14.08
C HIS A 53 11.50 -1.56 13.25
N THR A 54 11.23 -1.78 11.96
CA THR A 54 12.12 -2.55 11.10
C THR A 54 12.75 -1.64 10.05
N LYS A 55 13.77 -0.85 10.43
CA LYS A 55 14.48 0.10 9.55
C LYS A 55 14.81 -0.49 8.17
N LYS A 56 15.34 -1.73 8.13
CA LYS A 56 15.66 -2.44 6.88
C LYS A 56 14.43 -2.67 5.99
N ARG A 57 13.26 -3.00 6.58
CA ARG A 57 12.00 -3.13 5.82
C ARG A 57 11.55 -1.77 5.31
N TYR A 58 11.56 -0.74 6.16
CA TYR A 58 11.23 0.61 5.71
C TYR A 58 12.08 1.05 4.53
N GLU A 59 13.41 0.91 4.60
CA GLU A 59 14.32 1.29 3.52
C GLU A 59 14.07 0.49 2.23
N LEU A 60 13.82 -0.81 2.36
CA LEU A 60 13.45 -1.68 1.23
C LEU A 60 12.18 -1.18 0.53
N TYR A 61 11.11 -0.92 1.28
CA TYR A 61 9.84 -0.50 0.69
C TYR A 61 9.88 0.94 0.21
N ALA A 62 10.59 1.84 0.89
CA ALA A 62 10.84 3.19 0.41
C ALA A 62 11.61 3.20 -0.92
N LYS A 63 12.58 2.29 -1.10
CA LYS A 63 13.27 2.09 -2.39
C LYS A 63 12.30 1.55 -3.45
N ARG A 64 11.58 0.45 -3.15
CA ARG A 64 10.61 -0.16 -4.07
C ARG A 64 9.56 0.84 -4.55
N THR A 65 8.97 1.62 -3.64
CA THR A 65 8.02 2.68 -3.97
C THR A 65 8.54 3.64 -5.03
N LYS A 66 9.83 4.01 -4.99
CA LYS A 66 10.47 4.86 -6.01
C LYS A 66 10.68 4.09 -7.32
N ASP A 67 11.26 2.89 -7.24
CA ASP A 67 11.56 2.06 -8.42
C ASP A 67 10.28 1.69 -9.20
N GLN A 68 9.18 1.49 -8.48
CA GLN A 68 7.86 1.14 -9.00
C GLN A 68 7.00 2.34 -9.43
N GLY A 69 7.54 3.56 -9.31
CA GLY A 69 6.82 4.78 -9.71
C GLY A 69 5.55 5.06 -8.91
N VAL A 70 5.39 4.48 -7.71
CA VAL A 70 4.17 4.64 -6.90
C VAL A 70 4.11 6.06 -6.35
N LYS A 71 3.24 6.88 -6.96
CA LYS A 71 3.05 8.29 -6.61
C LYS A 71 2.64 8.43 -5.14
N ASN A 72 2.94 9.58 -4.56
CA ASN A 72 2.45 9.90 -3.22
C ASN A 72 0.92 10.01 -3.26
N ILE A 73 0.25 9.38 -2.30
CA ILE A 73 -1.21 9.41 -2.16
C ILE A 73 -1.60 10.04 -0.82
N SER A 74 -2.85 10.49 -0.71
CA SER A 74 -3.39 10.99 0.56
C SER A 74 -3.68 9.84 1.53
N GLU A 75 -3.83 10.18 2.82
CA GLU A 75 -4.26 9.20 3.82
C GLU A 75 -5.65 8.62 3.48
N THR A 76 -6.58 9.49 3.06
CA THR A 76 -7.93 9.11 2.65
C THR A 76 -7.91 8.15 1.47
N THR A 77 -7.03 8.37 0.50
CA THR A 77 -6.84 7.48 -0.65
C THR A 77 -6.30 6.12 -0.21
N LEU A 78 -5.34 6.09 0.72
CA LEU A 78 -4.83 4.82 1.28
C LEU A 78 -5.95 4.03 1.95
N VAL A 79 -6.71 4.65 2.86
CA VAL A 79 -7.82 4.00 3.55
C VAL A 79 -8.83 3.47 2.54
N ALA A 80 -9.27 4.28 1.57
CA ALA A 80 -10.23 3.86 0.56
C ALA A 80 -9.74 2.66 -0.28
N LEU A 81 -8.47 2.65 -0.69
CA LEU A 81 -7.89 1.52 -1.44
C LEU A 81 -7.81 0.25 -0.59
N VAL A 82 -7.38 0.36 0.66
CA VAL A 82 -7.25 -0.79 1.58
C VAL A 82 -8.61 -1.32 1.99
N SER A 83 -9.58 -0.46 2.30
CA SER A 83 -10.95 -0.89 2.59
C SER A 83 -11.59 -1.56 1.38
N ALA A 84 -11.36 -1.07 0.16
CA ALA A 84 -11.87 -1.72 -1.04
C ALA A 84 -11.29 -3.13 -1.22
N SER A 85 -10.06 -3.39 -0.79
CA SER A 85 -9.39 -4.70 -0.96
C SER A 85 -10.09 -5.87 -0.25
N THR A 86 -11.01 -5.61 0.68
CA THR A 86 -11.86 -6.62 1.32
C THR A 86 -12.93 -7.16 0.40
N GLN A 87 -13.27 -6.44 -0.68
CA GLN A 87 -14.23 -6.94 -1.66
C GLN A 87 -13.64 -8.14 -2.40
N LYS A 88 -14.39 -9.23 -2.46
CA LYS A 88 -14.00 -10.51 -3.09
C LYS A 88 -13.30 -10.34 -4.44
N LYS A 89 -13.84 -9.47 -5.32
CA LYS A 89 -13.27 -9.17 -6.65
C LYS A 89 -11.82 -8.67 -6.65
N TYR A 90 -11.37 -8.02 -5.57
CA TYR A 90 -10.01 -7.49 -5.44
C TYR A 90 -9.09 -8.47 -4.71
N ARG A 91 -9.64 -9.30 -3.82
CA ARG A 91 -8.86 -10.29 -3.09
C ARG A 91 -8.53 -11.53 -3.91
N GLU A 92 -9.45 -11.97 -4.77
CA GLU A 92 -9.34 -13.24 -5.50
C GLU A 92 -8.72 -13.12 -6.89
N ARG A 93 -8.48 -11.89 -7.37
CA ARG A 93 -7.80 -11.68 -8.65
C ARG A 93 -6.30 -11.85 -8.51
N ASP A 94 -5.62 -12.19 -9.60
CA ASP A 94 -4.15 -12.29 -9.63
C ASP A 94 -3.47 -10.93 -9.46
N SER A 95 -4.01 -9.90 -10.11
CA SER A 95 -3.46 -8.53 -10.09
C SER A 95 -3.50 -7.89 -8.68
N PRO A 96 -2.79 -6.77 -8.43
CA PRO A 96 -2.70 -6.14 -7.12
C PRO A 96 -4.08 -5.92 -6.48
N PRO A 97 -4.25 -6.02 -5.16
CA PRO A 97 -5.57 -5.97 -4.51
C PRO A 97 -6.17 -4.56 -4.39
N PHE A 98 -5.76 -3.61 -5.24
CA PHE A 98 -6.16 -2.21 -5.20
C PHE A 98 -6.64 -1.70 -6.56
N SER A 99 -7.57 -0.75 -6.62
CA SER A 99 -7.96 -0.14 -7.91
C SER A 99 -6.74 0.50 -8.60
N ALA A 100 -6.60 0.29 -9.92
CA ALA A 100 -5.51 0.86 -10.71
C ALA A 100 -5.71 2.35 -11.05
N ASN A 101 -6.93 2.88 -10.95
CA ASN A 101 -7.24 4.27 -11.32
C ASN A 101 -6.43 5.29 -10.51
N GLU A 102 -6.45 5.17 -9.18
CA GLU A 102 -5.69 6.03 -8.26
C GLU A 102 -4.17 5.82 -8.37
N LEU A 103 -3.75 4.71 -8.98
CA LEU A 103 -2.37 4.24 -9.03
C LEU A 103 -1.86 4.17 -10.47
N CYS A 104 -2.49 4.89 -11.38
CA CYS A 104 -2.20 4.77 -12.80
C CYS A 104 -0.74 5.15 -13.13
N GLY A 105 -0.10 4.31 -13.92
CA GLY A 105 1.32 4.37 -14.25
C GLY A 105 2.25 3.81 -13.16
N SER A 106 1.71 3.33 -12.04
CA SER A 106 2.51 2.64 -11.01
C SER A 106 2.60 1.15 -11.32
N THR A 107 3.64 0.51 -10.79
CA THR A 107 3.88 -0.93 -10.94
C THR A 107 3.82 -1.61 -9.57
N LEU A 108 2.82 -2.45 -9.33
CA LEU A 108 2.60 -3.09 -8.02
C LEU A 108 2.61 -4.61 -8.14
N ARG A 109 2.87 -5.28 -7.02
CA ARG A 109 2.86 -6.74 -6.96
C ARG A 109 1.42 -7.25 -6.86
N GLY A 110 1.09 -8.25 -7.68
CA GLY A 110 -0.15 -8.99 -7.63
C GLY A 110 -0.26 -9.93 -6.44
N ASN A 111 -1.48 -10.39 -6.16
CA ASN A 111 -1.74 -11.47 -5.21
C ASN A 111 -1.05 -12.78 -5.66
N ASP A 112 -0.87 -12.95 -6.97
CA ASP A 112 -0.12 -14.04 -7.60
C ASP A 112 1.41 -13.89 -7.53
N LYS A 113 1.89 -12.82 -6.88
CA LYS A 113 3.31 -12.47 -6.72
C LYS A 113 4.02 -11.98 -7.99
N GLN A 114 3.32 -11.78 -9.10
CA GLN A 114 3.86 -11.15 -10.31
C GLN A 114 3.77 -9.62 -10.25
N MET A 115 4.42 -8.93 -11.20
CA MET A 115 4.38 -7.46 -11.28
C MET A 115 3.35 -7.00 -12.30
N TYR A 116 2.61 -5.96 -11.95
CA TYR A 116 1.58 -5.39 -12.81
C TYR A 116 1.71 -3.88 -12.90
N THR A 117 1.60 -3.34 -14.10
CA THR A 117 1.55 -1.90 -14.35
C THR A 117 0.12 -1.41 -14.58
N GLY A 118 -0.25 -0.29 -13.97
CA GLY A 118 -1.54 0.36 -14.17
C GLY A 118 -1.56 1.11 -15.50
N ILE A 119 -2.20 0.56 -16.53
CA ILE A 119 -2.23 1.14 -17.88
C ILE A 119 -3.60 1.75 -18.16
N LYS A 120 -3.57 2.99 -18.66
CA LYS A 120 -4.75 3.78 -19.05
C LYS A 120 -5.30 3.28 -20.39
N ASN A 121 -6.61 3.08 -20.49
CA ASN A 121 -7.30 2.81 -21.75
C ASN A 121 -7.74 4.13 -22.45
N THR A 122 -8.36 4.01 -23.62
CA THR A 122 -8.87 5.14 -24.42
C THR A 122 -9.92 5.98 -23.70
N SER A 123 -10.65 5.38 -22.74
CA SER A 123 -11.65 6.07 -21.90
C SER A 123 -11.05 6.62 -20.60
N ASN A 124 -9.73 6.75 -20.50
CA ASN A 124 -9.02 7.26 -19.33
C ASN A 124 -9.13 6.41 -18.06
N ILE A 125 -9.63 5.17 -18.14
CA ILE A 125 -9.72 4.23 -17.03
C ILE A 125 -8.45 3.38 -16.99
N CYS A 126 -7.84 3.23 -15.82
CA CYS A 126 -6.63 2.43 -15.66
C CYS A 126 -6.97 1.02 -15.17
N SER A 127 -6.25 0.05 -15.71
CA SER A 127 -6.36 -1.36 -15.34
C SER A 127 -4.98 -1.97 -15.16
N TRP A 128 -4.86 -2.94 -14.26
CA TRP A 128 -3.62 -3.69 -14.08
C TRP A 128 -3.36 -4.57 -15.30
N LYS A 129 -2.15 -4.48 -15.84
CA LYS A 129 -1.63 -5.34 -16.90
C LYS A 129 -0.37 -6.01 -16.39
N LEU A 130 -0.28 -7.32 -16.60
CA LEU A 130 0.87 -8.11 -16.21
C LEU A 130 2.09 -7.60 -16.98
N ASP A 131 3.18 -7.32 -16.28
CA ASP A 131 4.46 -7.00 -16.91
C ASP A 131 5.09 -8.33 -17.37
N ASN A 132 5.11 -8.56 -18.69
CA ASN A 132 5.77 -9.71 -19.32
C ASN A 132 7.27 -9.47 -19.50
#